data_AF-A0A4S0JIB3-F1
#
_entry.id   AF-A0A4S0JIB3-F1
#
_cell.length_a   1.000
_cell.length_b   1.000
_cell.length_c   1.000
_cell.angle_alpha   90.00
_cell.angle_beta   90.00
_cell.angle_gamma   90.00
#
_symmetry.space_group_name_H-M   'P 1'
#
loop_
_entity.id
_entity.type
_entity.pdbx_description
1 polymer ?
#
loop_
_entity_poly.entity_id
_entity_poly.type
_entity_poly.pdbx_seq_one_letter_code
_entity_poly.pdbx_strand_id
1 'polypeptide(L)'
;GNTGAEIALDLAEGSARPTISVRDGVHIVPRELFGVPIQMVGMATRLGPRRINDSLFPLILDLVLGRLEKFGLRRPKQGLLQQIALASRIPVIDVGTIGKIREGAIKVAPDIAEISERGARFVDGGHGEFDAILFATGYRPGYARLLEPGIEPGASGVNARASDLGSRRSEE
;
A
#
# COMPACT_ATOMS: atom_id res chain seq x y z
N GLY A 1 -0.29 4.37 0.91
CA GLY A 1 0.85 3.43 1.06
C GLY A 1 1.17 3.24 2.53
N ASN A 2 2.14 2.40 2.90
CA ASN A 2 2.49 2.13 4.31
C ASN A 2 2.75 3.41 5.10
N THR A 3 3.65 4.26 4.61
CA THR A 3 3.98 5.55 5.25
C THR A 3 2.75 6.40 5.56
N GLY A 4 1.80 6.51 4.61
CA GLY A 4 0.59 7.29 4.85
C GLY A 4 -0.36 6.67 5.88
N ALA A 5 -0.39 5.34 5.98
CA ALA A 5 -1.19 4.63 6.97
C ALA A 5 -0.59 4.73 8.38
N GLU A 6 0.73 4.64 8.50
CA GLU A 6 1.47 4.79 9.76
C GLU A 6 1.42 6.23 10.27
N ILE A 7 1.68 7.23 9.42
CA ILE A 7 1.53 8.65 9.81
C ILE A 7 0.12 8.93 10.32
N ALA A 8 -0.92 8.41 9.66
CA ALA A 8 -2.29 8.60 10.11
C ALA A 8 -2.58 7.90 11.45
N LEU A 9 -1.95 6.75 11.70
CA LEU A 9 -2.05 6.07 12.99
C LEU A 9 -1.40 6.90 14.09
N ASP A 10 -0.15 7.32 13.90
CA ASP A 10 0.60 8.15 14.86
C ASP A 10 -0.15 9.45 15.18
N LEU A 11 -0.74 10.10 14.16
CA LEU A 11 -1.56 11.29 14.33
C LEU A 11 -2.82 11.01 15.16
N ALA A 12 -3.52 9.92 14.89
CA ALA A 12 -4.72 9.54 15.65
C ALA A 12 -4.39 9.18 17.11
N GLU A 13 -3.26 8.52 17.36
CA GLU A 13 -2.76 8.23 18.71
C GLU A 13 -2.33 9.52 19.44
N GLY A 14 -1.79 10.49 18.70
CA GLY A 14 -1.52 11.86 19.14
C GLY A 14 -2.77 12.73 19.31
N SER A 15 -3.98 12.17 19.28
CA SER A 15 -5.27 12.88 19.41
C SER A 15 -5.61 13.85 18.27
N ALA A 16 -4.89 13.81 17.15
CA ALA A 16 -5.30 14.50 15.93
C ALA A 16 -6.49 13.78 15.26
N ARG A 17 -7.12 14.42 14.28
CA ARG A 17 -8.28 13.89 13.54
C ARG A 17 -7.95 13.69 12.06
N PRO A 18 -7.05 12.73 11.73
CA PRO A 18 -6.56 12.56 10.38
C PRO A 18 -7.64 12.01 9.43
N THR A 19 -7.55 12.42 8.17
CA THR A 19 -8.29 11.82 7.05
C THR A 19 -7.29 11.33 6.02
N ILE A 20 -7.39 10.06 5.63
CA ILE A 20 -6.58 9.50 4.55
C ILE A 20 -7.38 9.61 3.25
N SER A 21 -6.86 10.37 2.28
CA SER A 21 -7.36 10.34 0.90
C SER A 21 -6.74 9.17 0.13
N VAL A 22 -7.58 8.39 -0.52
CA VAL A 22 -7.16 7.22 -1.30
C VAL A 22 -7.74 7.30 -2.71
N ARG A 23 -6.87 7.45 -3.72
CA ARG A 23 -7.26 7.53 -5.14
C ARG A 23 -7.67 6.19 -5.73
N ASP A 24 -6.79 5.21 -5.60
CA ASP A 24 -6.91 3.90 -6.23
C ASP A 24 -7.12 2.82 -5.17
N GLY A 25 -7.63 1.66 -5.60
CA GLY A 25 -7.69 0.51 -4.72
C GLY A 25 -6.33 0.19 -4.08
N VAL A 26 -6.35 -0.33 -2.86
CA VAL A 26 -5.17 -0.75 -2.12
C VAL A 26 -5.39 -2.12 -1.51
N HIS A 27 -4.44 -3.03 -1.69
CA HIS A 27 -4.41 -4.27 -0.93
C HIS A 27 -3.88 -3.96 0.46
N ILE A 28 -4.63 -4.37 1.48
CA ILE A 28 -4.26 -4.22 2.89
C ILE A 28 -4.18 -5.62 3.48
N VAL A 29 -3.11 -5.89 4.21
CA VAL A 29 -2.86 -7.17 4.87
C VAL A 29 -2.53 -6.91 6.34
N PRO A 30 -2.94 -7.76 7.30
CA PRO A 30 -2.51 -7.60 8.68
C PRO A 30 -1.01 -7.90 8.80
N ARG A 31 -0.34 -7.34 9.82
CA ARG A 31 1.05 -7.69 10.15
C ARG A 31 1.25 -9.19 10.36
N GLU A 32 0.29 -9.82 11.03
CA GLU A 32 0.27 -11.26 11.32
C GLU A 32 -1.08 -11.86 10.95
N LEU A 33 -1.04 -13.09 10.45
CA LEU A 33 -2.21 -13.89 10.14
C LEU A 33 -2.17 -15.14 11.02
N PHE A 34 -3.13 -15.26 11.96
CA PHE A 34 -3.19 -16.37 12.93
C PHE A 34 -1.87 -16.60 13.70
N GLY A 35 -1.20 -15.51 14.11
CA GLY A 35 0.10 -15.55 14.82
C GLY A 35 1.31 -15.79 13.92
N VAL A 36 1.12 -15.85 12.60
CA VAL A 36 2.22 -16.02 11.63
C VAL A 36 2.45 -14.69 10.90
N PRO A 37 3.67 -14.14 10.93
CA PRO A 37 4.05 -12.98 10.12
C PRO A 37 3.62 -13.10 8.66
N ILE A 38 2.95 -12.06 8.15
CA ILE A 38 2.35 -12.08 6.80
C ILE A 38 3.40 -12.29 5.70
N GLN A 39 4.64 -11.86 5.94
CA GLN A 39 5.74 -12.08 5.01
C GLN A 39 6.05 -13.57 4.83
N MET A 40 6.02 -14.36 5.91
CA MET A 40 6.22 -15.81 5.83
C MET A 40 5.06 -16.49 5.10
N VAL A 41 3.82 -16.07 5.37
CA VAL A 41 2.64 -16.52 4.60
C VAL A 41 2.82 -16.19 3.11
N GLY A 42 3.28 -14.97 2.80
CA GLY A 42 3.58 -14.53 1.45
C GLY A 42 4.70 -15.34 0.77
N MET A 43 5.70 -15.81 1.50
CA MET A 43 6.75 -16.70 0.97
C MET A 43 6.19 -18.11 0.70
N ALA A 44 5.44 -18.68 1.64
CA ALA A 44 4.84 -20.01 1.49
C ALA A 44 3.88 -20.08 0.30
N THR A 45 3.08 -19.03 0.08
CA THR A 45 2.15 -18.97 -1.07
C THR A 45 2.87 -18.99 -2.42
N ARG A 46 4.15 -18.60 -2.52
CA ARG A 46 4.90 -18.71 -3.78
C ARG A 46 5.09 -20.14 -4.27
N LEU A 47 5.01 -21.12 -3.36
CA LEU A 47 5.16 -22.55 -3.68
C LEU A 47 3.84 -23.17 -4.21
N GLY A 48 2.71 -22.48 -4.05
CA GLY A 48 1.39 -22.98 -4.41
C GLY A 48 0.89 -22.51 -5.80
N PRO A 49 -0.18 -23.12 -6.34
CA PRO A 49 -0.79 -22.66 -7.58
C PRO A 49 -1.36 -21.24 -7.45
N ARG A 50 -0.86 -20.30 -8.26
CA ARG A 50 -1.24 -18.86 -8.20
C ARG A 50 -2.75 -18.62 -8.20
N ARG A 51 -3.52 -19.37 -9.01
CA ARG A 51 -4.99 -19.24 -9.11
C ARG A 51 -5.71 -19.54 -7.80
N ILE A 52 -5.21 -20.52 -7.03
CA ILE A 52 -5.79 -20.89 -5.73
C ILE A 52 -5.50 -19.77 -4.73
N ASN A 53 -4.25 -19.30 -4.68
CA ASN A 53 -3.85 -18.23 -3.78
C ASN A 53 -4.63 -16.94 -4.05
N ASP A 54 -4.73 -16.51 -5.32
CA ASP A 54 -5.43 -15.27 -5.66
C ASP A 54 -6.95 -15.34 -5.39
N SER A 55 -7.54 -16.54 -5.34
CA SER A 55 -8.95 -16.73 -4.99
C SER A 55 -9.19 -16.82 -3.48
N LEU A 56 -8.28 -17.48 -2.76
CA LEU A 56 -8.43 -17.74 -1.32
C LEU A 56 -7.98 -16.56 -0.46
N PHE A 57 -6.91 -15.87 -0.87
CA PHE A 57 -6.33 -14.78 -0.09
C PHE A 57 -7.30 -13.62 0.19
N PRO A 58 -8.12 -13.16 -0.79
CA PRO A 58 -9.15 -12.16 -0.53
C PRO A 58 -10.15 -12.58 0.55
N LEU A 59 -10.57 -13.85 0.55
CA LEU A 59 -11.52 -14.39 1.54
C LEU A 59 -10.91 -14.43 2.95
N ILE A 60 -9.66 -14.86 3.06
CA ILE A 60 -8.92 -14.85 4.33
C ILE A 60 -8.78 -13.43 4.87
N LEU A 61 -8.42 -12.48 4.00
CA LEU A 61 -8.31 -11.07 4.38
C LEU A 61 -9.67 -10.50 4.81
N ASP A 62 -10.76 -10.84 4.13
CA ASP A 62 -12.10 -10.41 4.52
C ASP A 62 -12.54 -11.01 5.85
N LEU A 63 -12.10 -12.24 6.18
CA LEU A 63 -12.36 -12.85 7.47
C LEU A 63 -11.62 -12.12 8.61
N VAL A 64 -10.38 -11.69 8.39
CA VAL A 64 -9.53 -11.09 9.42
C VAL A 64 -9.73 -9.58 9.54
N LEU A 65 -9.78 -8.89 8.41
CA LEU A 65 -9.93 -7.43 8.33
C LEU A 65 -11.37 -6.98 8.08
N GLY A 66 -12.30 -7.91 7.86
CA GLY A 66 -13.64 -7.55 7.42
C GLY A 66 -13.64 -6.96 6.01
N ARG A 67 -14.84 -6.66 5.50
CA ARG A 67 -15.00 -5.91 4.25
C ARG A 67 -14.67 -4.45 4.50
N LEU A 68 -13.57 -3.97 3.91
CA LEU A 68 -13.07 -2.61 4.09
C LEU A 68 -13.74 -1.59 3.17
N GLU A 69 -14.49 -2.06 2.16
CA GLU A 69 -15.20 -1.22 1.21
C GLU A 69 -16.23 -0.32 1.89
N LYS A 70 -16.81 -0.77 3.01
CA LYS A 70 -17.75 0.02 3.82
C LYS A 70 -17.09 1.26 4.45
N PHE A 71 -15.77 1.28 4.53
CA PHE A 71 -14.96 2.42 4.98
C PHE A 71 -14.32 3.17 3.80
N GLY A 72 -14.75 2.94 2.56
CA GLY A 72 -14.18 3.59 1.37
C GLY A 72 -12.86 2.99 0.86
N LEU A 73 -12.31 1.99 1.55
CA LEU A 73 -11.08 1.30 1.14
C LEU A 73 -11.42 0.13 0.20
N ARG A 74 -11.25 0.36 -1.10
CA ARG A 74 -11.54 -0.64 -2.13
C ARG A 74 -10.35 -1.54 -2.40
N ARG A 75 -10.60 -2.84 -2.51
CA ARG A 75 -9.59 -3.79 -3.02
C ARG A 75 -9.40 -3.60 -4.54
N PRO A 76 -8.16 -3.59 -5.06
CA PRO A 76 -7.90 -3.62 -6.50
C PRO A 76 -8.54 -4.84 -7.17
N LYS A 77 -8.98 -4.69 -8.43
CA LYS A 77 -9.47 -5.82 -9.25
C LYS A 77 -8.37 -6.84 -9.55
N GLN A 78 -7.13 -6.36 -9.65
CA GLN A 78 -5.95 -7.19 -9.86
C GLN A 78 -5.62 -7.95 -8.57
N GLY A 79 -5.36 -9.26 -8.69
CA GLY A 79 -4.98 -10.11 -7.56
C GLY A 79 -3.69 -9.62 -6.89
N LEU A 80 -3.52 -9.89 -5.59
CA LEU A 80 -2.38 -9.40 -4.82
C LEU A 80 -1.05 -9.87 -5.40
N LEU A 81 -0.92 -11.17 -5.69
CA LEU A 81 0.33 -11.73 -6.23
C LEU A 81 0.60 -11.20 -7.64
N GLN A 82 -0.46 -11.05 -8.44
CA GLN A 82 -0.36 -10.46 -9.77
C GLN A 82 0.10 -8.99 -9.72
N GLN A 83 -0.42 -8.21 -8.77
CA GLN A 83 -0.04 -6.81 -8.59
C GLN A 83 1.42 -6.66 -8.12
N ILE A 84 1.89 -7.53 -7.21
CA ILE A 84 3.30 -7.55 -6.80
C ILE A 84 4.20 -7.90 -7.98
N ALA A 85 3.82 -8.91 -8.78
CA ALA A 85 4.63 -9.39 -9.90
C ALA A 85 4.69 -8.41 -11.07
N LEU A 86 3.60 -7.72 -11.39
CA LEU A 86 3.50 -6.88 -12.59
C LEU A 86 3.74 -5.38 -12.33
N ALA A 87 3.30 -4.88 -11.17
CA ALA A 87 3.32 -3.45 -10.88
C ALA A 87 4.30 -3.07 -9.77
N SER A 88 5.04 -4.04 -9.22
CA SER A 88 5.95 -3.86 -8.07
C SER A 88 5.29 -3.13 -6.89
N ARG A 89 3.96 -3.21 -6.77
CA ARG A 89 3.17 -2.46 -5.79
C ARG A 89 2.80 -3.39 -4.64
N ILE A 90 3.57 -3.25 -3.56
CA ILE A 90 3.43 -4.02 -2.32
C ILE A 90 2.14 -3.60 -1.59
N PRO A 91 1.43 -4.52 -0.90
CA PRO A 91 0.28 -4.18 -0.07
C PRO A 91 0.68 -3.29 1.11
N VAL A 92 -0.31 -2.59 1.65
CA VAL A 92 -0.17 -1.93 2.96
C VAL A 92 -0.24 -2.99 4.05
N ILE A 93 0.73 -2.99 4.95
CA ILE A 93 0.76 -3.84 6.14
C ILE A 93 0.10 -3.04 7.25
N ASP A 94 -1.09 -3.46 7.67
CA ASP A 94 -1.81 -2.85 8.77
C ASP A 94 -1.16 -3.24 10.11
N VAL A 95 -0.84 -2.21 10.88
CA VAL A 95 -0.28 -2.29 12.24
C VAL A 95 -1.20 -1.67 13.29
N GLY A 96 -2.42 -1.28 12.92
CA GLY A 96 -3.40 -0.66 13.82
C GLY A 96 -4.29 0.40 13.15
N THR A 97 -3.89 0.88 11.96
CA THR A 97 -4.62 1.89 11.18
C THR A 97 -6.05 1.45 10.90
N ILE A 98 -6.29 0.19 10.52
CA ILE A 98 -7.66 -0.30 10.24
C ILE A 98 -8.51 -0.31 11.52
N GLY A 99 -7.92 -0.62 12.67
CA GLY A 99 -8.60 -0.50 13.97
C GLY A 99 -9.10 0.92 14.20
N LYS A 100 -8.22 1.91 14.02
CA LYS A 100 -8.57 3.34 14.16
C LYS A 100 -9.56 3.84 13.11
N ILE A 101 -9.56 3.28 11.90
CA ILE A 101 -10.60 3.56 10.89
C ILE A 101 -11.96 3.03 11.35
N ARG A 102 -12.01 1.81 11.90
CA ARG A 102 -13.26 1.21 12.42
C ARG A 102 -13.84 1.99 13.59
N GLU A 103 -12.97 2.52 14.46
CA GLU A 103 -13.34 3.40 15.58
C GLU A 103 -13.81 4.78 15.12
N GLY A 104 -13.59 5.15 13.86
CA GLY A 104 -13.88 6.48 13.32
C GLY A 104 -12.83 7.54 13.68
N ALA A 105 -11.74 7.16 14.35
CA ALA A 105 -10.64 8.04 14.70
C ALA A 105 -9.83 8.48 13.47
N ILE A 106 -9.74 7.61 12.45
CA ILE A 106 -9.18 7.94 11.13
C ILE A 106 -10.32 7.89 10.10
N LYS A 107 -10.55 8.97 9.38
CA LYS A 107 -11.51 9.00 8.27
C LYS A 107 -10.83 8.59 6.96
N VAL A 108 -11.62 8.09 6.02
CA VAL A 108 -11.17 7.78 4.66
C VAL A 108 -11.98 8.63 3.69
N ALA A 109 -11.29 9.27 2.75
CA ALA A 109 -11.88 10.08 1.69
C ALA A 109 -11.40 9.57 0.31
N PRO A 110 -12.15 9.81 -0.77
CA PRO A 110 -11.69 9.48 -2.11
C PRO A 110 -10.61 10.46 -2.56
N ASP A 111 -10.23 10.39 -3.84
CA ASP A 111 -9.20 11.26 -4.41
C ASP A 111 -9.51 12.76 -4.22
N ILE A 112 -8.46 13.57 -4.14
CA ILE A 112 -8.56 15.02 -4.02
C ILE A 112 -8.78 15.60 -5.42
N ALA A 113 -9.88 16.32 -5.61
CA ALA A 113 -10.15 17.07 -6.83
C ALA A 113 -9.44 18.43 -6.82
N GLU A 114 -9.36 19.07 -5.66
CA GLU A 114 -8.82 20.42 -5.51
C GLU A 114 -8.38 20.67 -4.07
N ILE A 115 -7.23 21.31 -3.88
CA ILE A 115 -6.79 21.83 -2.59
C ILE A 115 -7.22 23.29 -2.51
N SER A 116 -7.91 23.66 -1.44
CA SER A 116 -8.36 25.02 -1.17
C SER A 116 -7.54 25.65 -0.06
N GLU A 117 -7.72 26.96 0.18
CA GLU A 117 -7.04 27.67 1.27
C GLU A 117 -7.26 27.07 2.65
N ARG A 118 -8.40 26.39 2.87
CA ARG A 118 -8.79 25.83 4.18
C ARG A 118 -8.79 24.30 4.24
N GLY A 119 -8.47 23.62 3.14
CA GLY A 119 -8.51 22.15 3.11
C GLY A 119 -8.56 21.57 1.70
N ALA A 120 -9.50 20.64 1.46
CA ALA A 120 -9.59 19.93 0.19
C ALA A 120 -11.04 19.60 -0.20
N ARG A 121 -11.30 19.67 -1.51
CA ARG A 121 -12.50 19.13 -2.15
C ARG A 121 -12.17 17.79 -2.80
N PHE A 122 -13.02 16.80 -2.56
CA PHE A 122 -12.85 15.44 -3.06
C PHE A 122 -13.61 15.22 -4.37
N VAL A 123 -13.25 14.17 -5.11
CA VAL A 123 -13.84 13.84 -6.41
C VAL A 123 -15.33 13.46 -6.36
N ASP A 124 -15.85 13.11 -5.19
CA ASP A 124 -17.28 12.86 -4.97
C ASP A 124 -18.07 14.15 -4.64
N GLY A 125 -17.40 15.31 -4.65
CA GLY A 125 -17.98 16.60 -4.30
C GLY A 125 -17.94 16.92 -2.81
N GLY A 126 -17.49 15.99 -1.97
CA GLY A 126 -17.28 16.24 -0.54
C GLY A 126 -16.22 17.31 -0.30
N HIS A 127 -16.28 17.98 0.85
CA HIS A 127 -15.25 18.92 1.29
C HIS A 127 -14.83 18.62 2.74
N GLY A 128 -13.56 18.88 3.05
CA GLY A 128 -13.03 18.83 4.40
C GLY A 128 -12.10 20.00 4.66
N GLU A 129 -12.18 20.58 5.85
CA GLU A 129 -11.22 21.57 6.33
C GLU A 129 -10.07 20.85 7.07
N PHE A 130 -8.84 21.29 6.84
CA PHE A 130 -7.63 20.66 7.37
C PHE A 130 -6.58 21.71 7.74
N ASP A 131 -6.00 21.59 8.93
CA ASP A 131 -4.90 22.46 9.39
C ASP A 131 -3.59 22.17 8.63
N ALA A 132 -3.42 20.94 8.14
CA ALA A 132 -2.24 20.51 7.40
C ALA A 132 -2.58 19.39 6.38
N ILE A 133 -1.84 19.37 5.27
CA ILE A 133 -1.91 18.32 4.24
C ILE A 133 -0.53 17.68 4.12
N LEU A 134 -0.47 16.36 4.33
CA LEU A 134 0.77 15.58 4.23
C LEU A 134 0.76 14.69 2.99
N PHE A 135 1.73 14.89 2.09
CA PHE A 135 1.87 14.07 0.88
C PHE A 135 2.69 12.81 1.15
N ALA A 136 2.02 11.72 1.53
CA ALA A 136 2.61 10.39 1.63
C ALA A 136 2.54 9.62 0.28
N THR A 137 2.95 10.27 -0.81
CA THR A 137 2.77 9.81 -2.20
C THR A 137 3.93 8.98 -2.76
N GLY A 138 4.90 8.65 -1.92
CA GLY A 138 6.06 7.84 -2.28
C GLY A 138 7.23 8.66 -2.83
N TYR A 139 8.20 7.96 -3.40
CA TYR A 139 9.46 8.54 -3.86
C TYR A 139 9.76 8.12 -5.29
N ARG A 140 10.56 8.93 -5.98
CA ARG A 140 11.19 8.55 -7.26
C ARG A 140 12.70 8.39 -7.05
N PRO A 141 13.33 7.38 -7.67
CA PRO A 141 14.79 7.27 -7.61
C PRO A 141 15.48 8.46 -8.28
N GLY A 142 16.59 8.92 -7.68
CA GLY A 142 17.33 10.11 -8.13
C GLY A 142 18.62 9.81 -8.90
N TYR A 143 18.61 8.85 -9.83
CA TYR A 143 19.84 8.33 -10.46
C TYR A 143 20.44 9.21 -11.56
N ALA A 144 19.70 10.21 -12.07
CA ALA A 144 20.08 10.98 -13.25
C ALA A 144 21.44 11.71 -13.14
N ARG A 145 21.94 11.95 -11.92
CA ARG A 145 23.27 12.55 -11.69
C ARG A 145 24.41 11.53 -11.55
N LEU A 146 24.07 10.26 -11.38
CA LEU A 146 25.01 9.16 -11.13
C LEU A 146 25.22 8.28 -12.36
N LEU A 147 24.23 8.20 -13.25
CA LEU A 147 24.24 7.34 -14.42
C LEU A 147 24.42 8.16 -15.71
N GLU A 148 25.01 7.53 -16.72
CA GLU A 148 25.12 8.11 -18.05
C GLU A 148 23.73 8.40 -18.65
N PRO A 149 23.57 9.47 -19.44
CA PRO A 149 22.32 9.77 -20.13
C PRO A 149 21.82 8.58 -20.96
N GLY A 150 20.56 8.19 -20.77
CA GLY A 150 19.94 7.06 -21.46
C GLY A 150 19.98 5.73 -20.70
N ILE A 151 20.65 5.67 -19.54
CA ILE A 151 20.56 4.51 -18.63
C ILE A 151 19.42 4.74 -17.63
N GLU A 152 18.31 4.04 -17.84
CA GLU A 152 17.20 3.97 -16.88
C GLU A 152 17.15 2.59 -16.21
N PRO A 153 17.41 2.50 -14.89
CA PRO A 153 17.18 1.28 -14.15
C PRO A 153 15.69 0.88 -14.22
N GLY A 154 15.43 -0.41 -14.39
CA GLY A 154 14.06 -0.93 -14.33
C GLY A 154 13.42 -0.71 -12.95
N ALA A 155 12.12 -1.02 -12.82
CA ALA A 155 11.35 -0.81 -11.58
C ALA A 155 11.95 -1.48 -10.32
N SER A 156 12.78 -2.51 -10.49
CA SER A 156 13.53 -3.17 -9.42
C SER A 156 14.75 -2.38 -8.93
N GLY A 157 15.16 -1.31 -9.63
CA GLY A 157 16.39 -0.57 -9.37
C GLY A 157 17.67 -1.31 -9.81
N VAL A 158 17.57 -2.54 -10.30
CA VAL A 158 18.68 -3.35 -10.81
C VAL A 158 18.52 -3.58 -12.31
N ASN A 159 19.60 -3.36 -13.06
CA ASN A 159 19.65 -3.74 -14.48
C ASN A 159 19.82 -5.26 -14.62
N ALA A 160 19.51 -5.82 -15.79
CA ALA A 160 19.56 -7.27 -16.03
C ALA A 160 20.93 -7.90 -15.67
N ARG A 161 22.03 -7.19 -15.96
CA ARG A 161 23.39 -7.64 -15.62
C ARG A 161 23.62 -7.79 -14.11
N ALA A 162 23.07 -6.89 -13.30
CA ALA A 162 23.17 -6.97 -11.85
C ALA A 162 22.32 -8.10 -11.26
N SER A 163 21.16 -8.40 -11.87
CA SER A 163 20.34 -9.56 -11.50
C SER A 163 21.08 -10.89 -11.75
N ASP A 164 21.81 -10.99 -12.87
CA ASP A 164 22.58 -12.19 -13.23
C ASP A 164 23.80 -12.42 -12.32
N LEU A 165 24.38 -11.35 -11.77
CA LEU A 165 25.49 -11.45 -10.80
C LEU A 165 25.02 -11.97 -9.44
N GLY A 166 23.76 -11.69 -9.06
CA GLY A 166 23.17 -12.19 -7.82
C GLY A 166 22.80 -13.68 -7.90
N SER A 167 22.35 -14.17 -9.05
CA SER A 167 21.96 -15.58 -9.23
C SER A 167 23.15 -16.54 -9.32
N ARG A 168 24.34 -16.06 -9.73
CA ARG A 168 25.55 -16.90 -9.78
C ARG A 168 26.16 -17.21 -8.40
N ARG A 169 25.80 -16.47 -7.35
CA ARG A 169 26.29 -16.72 -5.99
C ARG A 169 25.51 -17.79 -5.21
N SER A 170 24.42 -18.30 -5.78
CA SER A 170 23.61 -19.38 -5.20
C SER A 170 23.95 -20.77 -5.77
N GLU A 171 24.96 -20.88 -6.64
CA GLU A 171 25.43 -22.14 -7.23
C GLU A 171 26.87 -22.54 -6.79
N GLU A 172 27.47 -21.82 -5.83
CA GLU A 172 28.68 -22.24 -5.09
C GLU A 172 28.34 -22.53 -3.63
#